data_AF-A0A953PKL4-F1
#
_entry.id   AF-A0A953PKL4-F1
#
_cell.length_a   1.000
_cell.length_b   1.000
_cell.length_c   1.000
_cell.angle_alpha   90.00
_cell.angle_beta   90.00
_cell.angle_gamma   90.00
#
_symmetry.space_group_name_H-M   'P 1'
#
loop_
_entity.id
_entity.type
_entity.pdbx_description
1 polymer ?
#
loop_
_entity_poly.entity_id
_entity_poly.type
_entity_poly.pdbx_seq_one_letter_code
_entity_poly.pdbx_strand_id
1 'polypeptide(L)'
;MRLKHQHREQEAHRIAMLKIREHGLGMKLARVEQAFDGSKLIFYFTADGRVDFRELVRELASEFRARIEMRQIGVRDEAKIYGGYGTCGRPLCCTTFLQSFEPVSIKMAKQQDLSLNPSKLSGLCGRLKCCLRYELPNAKGVQHGGCGSESGCDNPSGCGSGGCGSGGCGSCGCHA
;
A
#
# COMPACT_ATOMS: atom_id res chain seq x y z
N MET A 1 28.41 0.24 -4.21
CA MET A 1 27.50 0.21 -5.39
C MET A 1 26.12 0.78 -5.10
N ARG A 2 25.45 0.45 -3.99
CA ARG A 2 24.08 0.93 -3.66
C ARG A 2 23.89 2.47 -3.59
N LEU A 3 24.89 3.20 -3.09
CA LEU A 3 24.85 4.67 -2.98
C LEU A 3 24.83 5.39 -4.35
N LYS A 4 25.49 4.84 -5.38
CA LYS A 4 25.48 5.42 -6.73
C LYS A 4 24.12 5.31 -7.41
N HIS A 5 23.40 4.21 -7.16
CA HIS A 5 22.05 4.01 -7.70
C HIS A 5 21.07 4.98 -7.05
N GLN A 6 21.14 5.17 -5.73
CA GLN A 6 20.25 6.09 -5.00
C GLN A 6 20.39 7.55 -5.48
N HIS A 7 21.62 8.04 -5.69
CA HIS A 7 21.82 9.40 -6.18
C HIS A 7 21.26 9.58 -7.60
N ARG A 8 21.46 8.59 -8.48
CA ARG A 8 20.95 8.62 -9.84
C ARG A 8 19.43 8.51 -9.90
N GLU A 9 18.82 7.70 -9.04
CA GLU A 9 17.35 7.59 -8.89
C GLU A 9 16.73 8.91 -8.41
N GLN A 10 17.35 9.57 -7.42
CA GLN A 10 16.87 10.86 -6.91
C GLN A 10 16.97 11.95 -7.99
N GLU A 11 18.07 12.01 -8.72
CA GLU A 11 18.24 12.97 -9.81
C GLU A 11 17.27 12.68 -10.96
N ALA A 12 17.10 11.42 -11.34
CA ALA A 12 16.11 10.99 -12.32
C ALA A 12 14.69 11.36 -11.92
N HIS A 13 14.34 11.18 -10.64
CA HIS A 13 13.05 11.58 -10.12
C HIS A 13 12.84 13.09 -10.21
N ARG A 14 13.85 13.90 -9.87
CA ARG A 14 13.78 15.37 -9.94
C ARG A 14 13.62 15.87 -11.37
N ILE A 15 14.46 15.39 -12.29
CA ILE A 15 14.42 15.78 -13.70
C ILE A 15 13.09 15.35 -14.33
N ALA A 16 12.63 14.12 -14.09
CA ALA A 16 11.35 13.65 -14.60
C ALA A 16 10.18 14.49 -14.09
N MET A 17 10.15 14.89 -12.80
CA MET A 17 9.12 15.78 -12.30
C MET A 17 9.11 17.15 -12.99
N LEU A 18 10.28 17.72 -13.28
CA LEU A 18 10.38 18.98 -14.02
C LEU A 18 9.83 18.83 -15.44
N LYS A 19 10.28 17.78 -16.16
CA LYS A 19 9.81 17.49 -17.52
C LYS A 19 8.32 17.21 -17.59
N ILE A 20 7.76 16.47 -16.65
CA ILE A 20 6.31 16.21 -16.57
C ILE A 20 5.53 17.53 -16.46
N ARG A 21 6.04 18.49 -15.67
CA ARG A 21 5.43 19.82 -15.53
C ARG A 21 5.59 20.68 -16.78
N GLU A 22 6.76 20.69 -17.40
CA GLU A 22 7.03 21.42 -18.65
C GLU A 22 6.09 20.97 -19.77
N HIS A 23 5.90 19.65 -19.90
CA HIS A 23 5.02 19.04 -20.89
C HIS A 23 3.53 19.07 -20.52
N GLY A 24 3.17 19.54 -19.32
CA GLY A 24 1.78 19.61 -18.85
C GLY A 24 1.09 18.24 -18.78
N LEU A 25 1.84 17.16 -18.54
CA LEU A 25 1.27 15.81 -18.53
C LEU A 25 0.45 15.57 -17.27
N GLY A 26 -0.80 15.12 -17.44
CA GLY A 26 -1.73 14.77 -16.37
C GLY A 26 -1.37 13.46 -15.64
N MET A 27 -0.13 13.35 -15.17
CA MET A 27 0.40 12.19 -14.45
C MET A 27 1.15 12.62 -13.19
N LYS A 28 1.21 11.71 -12.22
CA LYS A 28 1.97 11.89 -10.98
C LYS A 28 3.04 10.82 -10.87
N LEU A 29 4.30 11.25 -10.75
CA LEU A 29 5.42 10.33 -10.53
C LEU A 29 5.42 9.85 -9.08
N ALA A 30 5.41 8.54 -8.88
CA ALA A 30 5.41 7.93 -7.55
C ALA A 30 6.83 7.51 -7.10
N ARG A 31 7.58 6.86 -7.99
CA ARG A 31 8.94 6.37 -7.70
C ARG A 31 9.74 6.17 -8.98
N VAL A 32 11.06 6.27 -8.87
CA VAL A 32 12.01 5.81 -9.90
C VAL A 32 12.88 4.71 -9.29
N GLU A 33 13.07 3.63 -10.03
CA GLU A 33 13.96 2.53 -9.66
C GLU A 33 14.94 2.26 -10.80
N GLN A 34 16.21 2.05 -10.46
CA GLN A 34 17.21 1.59 -11.41
C GLN A 34 17.33 0.06 -11.34
N ALA A 35 17.33 -0.58 -12.51
CA ALA A 35 17.61 -2.01 -12.60
C ALA A 35 19.02 -2.32 -12.07
N PHE A 36 19.21 -3.54 -11.55
CA PHE A 36 20.46 -3.97 -10.92
C PHE A 36 21.68 -3.87 -11.85
N ASP A 37 21.46 -4.07 -13.15
CA ASP A 37 22.48 -3.97 -14.20
C ASP A 37 22.78 -2.51 -14.63
N GLY A 38 22.02 -1.53 -14.12
CA GLY A 38 22.14 -0.12 -14.46
C GLY A 38 21.68 0.24 -15.87
N SER A 39 21.20 -0.73 -16.65
CA SER A 39 20.85 -0.56 -18.07
C SER A 39 19.47 0.08 -18.27
N LYS A 40 18.61 -0.08 -17.26
CA LYS A 40 17.20 0.30 -17.31
C LYS A 40 16.79 1.16 -16.12
N LEU A 41 15.98 2.18 -16.38
CA LEU A 41 15.31 3.00 -15.37
C LEU A 41 13.80 2.80 -15.49
N ILE A 42 13.16 2.48 -14.37
CA ILE A 42 11.73 2.19 -14.27
C ILE A 42 11.08 3.34 -13.53
N PHE A 43 10.14 4.02 -14.19
CA PHE A 43 9.38 5.14 -13.64
C PHE A 43 7.97 4.66 -13.32
N TYR A 44 7.62 4.66 -12.04
CA TYR A 44 6.28 4.33 -11.57
C TYR A 44 5.46 5.61 -11.51
N PHE A 45 4.32 5.64 -12.19
CA PHE A 45 3.43 6.80 -12.22
C PHE A 45 1.97 6.41 -12.07
N THR A 46 1.17 7.34 -11.56
CA THR A 46 -0.29 7.26 -11.54
C THR A 46 -0.88 8.28 -12.52
N ALA A 47 -1.97 7.90 -13.19
CA ALA A 47 -2.71 8.74 -14.10
C ALA A 47 -4.16 8.24 -14.17
N ASP A 48 -5.11 9.17 -14.24
CA ASP A 48 -6.54 8.87 -14.29
C ASP A 48 -7.03 8.56 -15.73
N GLY A 49 -6.25 8.95 -16.74
CA GLY A 49 -6.59 8.80 -18.15
C GLY A 49 -5.42 8.35 -19.03
N ARG A 50 -5.63 8.43 -20.35
CA ARG A 50 -4.56 8.20 -21.33
C ARG A 50 -3.60 9.37 -21.29
N VAL A 51 -2.32 9.09 -21.11
CA VAL A 51 -1.25 10.10 -21.14
C VAL A 51 -0.27 9.74 -22.25
N ASP A 52 0.01 10.70 -23.13
CA ASP A 52 1.05 10.54 -24.15
C ASP A 52 2.40 10.98 -23.56
N PHE A 53 3.25 10.01 -23.23
CA PHE A 53 4.57 10.23 -22.65
C PHE A 53 5.69 9.98 -23.67
N ARG A 54 5.40 9.92 -24.97
CA ARG A 54 6.41 9.62 -26.01
C ARG A 54 7.55 10.62 -26.03
N GLU A 55 7.24 11.92 -25.92
CA GLU A 55 8.24 12.99 -25.90
C GLU A 55 9.06 12.94 -24.61
N LEU A 56 8.39 12.80 -23.45
CA LEU A 56 9.04 12.63 -22.15
C LEU A 56 10.05 11.46 -22.15
N VAL A 57 9.68 10.31 -22.72
CA VAL A 57 10.56 9.14 -22.80
C VAL A 57 11.80 9.42 -23.64
N ARG A 58 11.66 10.16 -24.75
CA ARG A 58 12.81 10.53 -25.60
C ARG A 58 13.78 11.44 -24.85
N GLU A 59 13.28 12.46 -24.17
CA GLU A 59 14.11 13.38 -23.39
C GLU A 59 14.83 12.67 -22.24
N LEU A 60 14.11 11.85 -21.47
CA LEU A 60 14.70 11.07 -20.38
C LEU A 60 15.72 10.05 -20.88
N ALA A 61 15.47 9.42 -22.03
CA ALA A 61 16.42 8.49 -22.63
C ALA A 61 17.71 9.19 -23.09
N SER A 62 17.59 10.40 -23.66
CA SER A 62 18.76 11.19 -24.06
C SER A 62 19.58 11.67 -22.84
N GLU A 63 18.91 12.07 -21.76
CA GLU A 63 19.55 12.58 -20.55
C GLU A 63 20.31 11.46 -19.80
N PHE A 64 19.62 10.34 -19.53
CA PHE A 64 20.17 9.29 -18.69
C PHE A 64 20.95 8.22 -19.46
N ARG A 65 20.93 8.24 -20.79
CA ARG A 65 21.58 7.23 -21.67
C ARG A 65 21.25 5.80 -21.24
N ALA A 66 20.01 5.57 -20.84
CA ALA A 66 19.51 4.31 -20.30
C ALA A 66 18.14 3.98 -20.92
N ARG A 67 17.76 2.71 -20.90
CA ARG A 67 16.44 2.29 -21.35
C ARG A 67 15.39 2.75 -20.34
N ILE A 68 14.50 3.62 -20.76
CA ILE A 68 13.41 4.12 -19.92
C ILE A 68 12.20 3.20 -20.06
N GLU A 69 11.65 2.76 -18.94
CA GLU A 69 10.38 2.06 -18.86
C GLU A 69 9.40 2.85 -17.99
N MET A 70 8.23 3.11 -18.55
CA MET A 70 7.14 3.78 -17.85
C MET A 70 6.16 2.71 -17.36
N ARG A 71 5.90 2.66 -16.06
CA ARG A 71 4.97 1.70 -15.45
C ARG A 71 3.85 2.43 -14.73
N GLN A 72 2.63 2.26 -15.24
CA GLN A 72 1.44 2.75 -14.56
C GLN A 72 1.14 1.88 -13.35
N ILE A 73 0.94 2.50 -12.20
CA ILE A 73 0.52 1.84 -10.96
C ILE A 73 -0.87 2.33 -10.55
N GLY A 74 -1.56 1.55 -9.71
CA GLY A 74 -2.84 1.99 -9.14
C GLY A 74 -2.64 2.91 -7.93
N VAL A 75 -3.67 3.67 -7.58
CA VAL A 75 -3.73 4.52 -6.37
C VAL A 75 -3.41 3.76 -5.07
N ARG A 76 -3.67 2.44 -5.03
CA ARG A 76 -3.35 1.59 -3.88
C ARG A 76 -1.86 1.28 -3.79
N ASP A 77 -1.22 1.01 -4.93
CA ASP A 77 0.22 0.74 -4.98
C ASP A 77 1.01 2.02 -4.72
N GLU A 78 0.49 3.17 -5.17
CA GLU A 78 1.02 4.48 -4.78
C GLU A 78 1.01 4.63 -3.25
N ALA A 79 -0.14 4.38 -2.61
CA ALA A 79 -0.23 4.40 -1.14
C ALA A 79 0.69 3.36 -0.47
N LYS A 80 0.96 2.22 -1.13
CA LYS A 80 1.89 1.20 -0.63
C LYS A 80 3.34 1.69 -0.67
N ILE A 81 3.72 2.43 -1.73
CA ILE A 81 5.07 2.98 -1.89
C ILE A 81 5.34 4.08 -0.85
N TYR A 82 4.39 5.00 -0.66
CA TYR A 82 4.53 6.06 0.35
C TYR A 82 4.36 5.53 1.78
N GLY A 83 3.57 4.48 1.94
CA GLY A 83 3.19 3.97 3.25
C GLY A 83 2.26 4.93 4.01
N GLY A 84 2.16 4.72 5.32
CA GLY A 84 1.34 5.55 6.20
C GLY A 84 0.50 4.74 7.18
N TYR A 85 -0.40 5.45 7.87
CA TYR A 85 -1.29 4.90 8.89
C TYR A 85 -2.75 5.03 8.46
N GLY A 86 -3.52 3.96 8.59
CA GLY A 86 -4.96 4.00 8.36
C GLY A 86 -5.69 4.78 9.43
N THR A 87 -6.97 5.07 9.21
CA THR A 87 -7.84 5.72 10.21
C THR A 87 -8.00 4.89 11.50
N CYS A 88 -7.56 3.63 11.49
CA CYS A 88 -7.51 2.75 12.66
C CYS A 88 -6.24 2.92 13.51
N GLY A 89 -5.36 3.85 13.16
CA GLY A 89 -4.09 4.09 13.86
C GLY A 89 -2.99 3.06 13.58
N ARG A 90 -3.28 2.04 12.76
CA ARG A 90 -2.31 0.99 12.37
C ARG A 90 -1.67 1.30 11.02
N PRO A 91 -0.46 0.77 10.73
CA PRO A 91 0.13 0.86 9.40
C PRO A 91 -0.80 0.24 8.34
N LEU A 92 -0.69 0.71 7.10
CA LEU A 92 -1.56 0.27 6.01
C LEU A 92 -1.60 -1.27 5.85
N CYS A 93 -2.80 -1.85 5.77
CA CYS A 93 -2.99 -3.29 5.50
C CYS A 93 -2.22 -3.73 4.22
N CYS A 94 -2.11 -2.88 3.20
CA CYS A 94 -1.42 -3.16 1.94
C CYS A 94 0.12 -3.13 2.00
N THR A 95 0.70 -2.50 3.03
CA THR A 95 2.17 -2.48 3.24
C THR A 95 2.64 -3.57 4.20
N THR A 96 1.73 -4.09 5.02
CA THR A 96 2.05 -4.99 6.13
C THR A 96 1.86 -6.46 5.76
N PHE A 97 0.62 -6.92 5.70
CA PHE A 97 0.30 -8.34 5.57
C PHE A 97 -0.55 -8.67 4.33
N LEU A 98 -1.32 -7.70 3.81
CA LEU A 98 -2.23 -7.93 2.69
C LEU A 98 -1.52 -7.62 1.36
N GLN A 99 -1.13 -8.67 0.62
CA GLN A 99 -0.51 -8.52 -0.71
C GLN A 99 -1.46 -8.83 -1.87
N SER A 100 -2.46 -9.69 -1.64
CA SER A 100 -3.53 -9.97 -2.60
C SER A 100 -4.82 -9.28 -2.18
N PHE A 101 -5.56 -8.79 -3.17
CA PHE A 101 -6.76 -8.00 -2.93
C PHE A 101 -7.92 -8.56 -3.72
N GLU A 102 -8.96 -8.94 -3.00
CA GLU A 102 -10.26 -9.21 -3.59
C GLU A 102 -11.09 -7.92 -3.65
N PRO A 103 -12.02 -7.81 -4.61
CA PRO A 103 -12.88 -6.63 -4.73
C PRO A 103 -13.73 -6.47 -3.47
N VAL A 104 -13.74 -5.24 -2.93
CA VAL A 104 -14.52 -4.89 -1.73
C VAL A 104 -15.81 -4.22 -2.18
N SER A 105 -16.93 -4.57 -1.56
CA SER A 105 -18.23 -3.97 -1.84
C SER A 105 -18.81 -3.26 -0.62
N ILE A 106 -19.68 -2.27 -0.84
CA ILE A 106 -20.36 -1.52 0.23
C ILE A 106 -21.26 -2.46 1.07
N LYS A 107 -21.75 -3.56 0.47
CA LYS A 107 -22.54 -4.57 1.20
C LYS A 107 -21.74 -5.22 2.33
N MET A 108 -20.43 -5.39 2.15
CA MET A 108 -19.54 -5.94 3.17
C MET A 108 -19.43 -5.02 4.39
N ALA A 109 -19.39 -3.70 4.16
CA ALA A 109 -19.42 -2.73 5.25
C ALA A 109 -20.73 -2.77 6.05
N LYS A 110 -21.87 -2.98 5.36
CA LYS A 110 -23.17 -3.15 6.01
C LYS A 110 -23.24 -4.42 6.87
N GLN A 111 -22.62 -5.52 6.43
CA GLN A 111 -22.57 -6.77 7.18
C GLN A 111 -21.74 -6.69 8.46
N GLN A 112 -20.85 -5.69 8.55
CA GLN A 112 -19.99 -5.43 9.71
C GLN A 112 -20.50 -4.26 10.57
N ASP A 113 -21.76 -3.84 10.37
CA ASP A 113 -22.41 -2.73 11.08
C ASP A 113 -21.61 -1.42 11.09
N LEU A 114 -20.80 -1.20 10.05
CA LEU A 114 -20.02 0.02 9.91
C LEU A 114 -20.89 1.16 9.34
N SER A 115 -20.70 2.35 9.92
CA SER A 115 -21.33 3.57 9.41
C SER A 115 -21.01 3.79 7.93
N LEU A 116 -22.05 4.04 7.13
CA LEU A 116 -21.97 4.24 5.68
C LEU A 116 -21.34 5.57 5.26
N ASN A 117 -20.62 6.25 6.15
CA ASN A 117 -19.92 7.47 5.83
C ASN A 117 -18.68 7.14 4.95
N PRO A 118 -18.56 7.72 3.74
CA PRO A 118 -17.47 7.42 2.82
C PRO A 118 -16.09 7.72 3.43
N SER A 119 -15.97 8.68 4.35
CA SER A 119 -14.71 9.01 5.02
C SER A 119 -14.24 7.90 5.97
N LYS A 120 -15.18 7.16 6.59
CA LYS A 120 -14.86 6.02 7.46
C LYS A 120 -14.63 4.73 6.67
N LEU A 121 -15.19 4.60 5.48
CA LEU A 121 -15.05 3.40 4.65
C LEU A 121 -13.86 3.46 3.67
N SER A 122 -13.45 4.67 3.29
CA SER A 122 -12.32 4.88 2.40
C SER A 122 -11.00 4.75 3.17
N GLY A 123 -10.02 4.07 2.56
CA GLY A 123 -8.64 4.08 3.01
C GLY A 123 -7.88 5.29 2.47
N LEU A 124 -6.62 5.43 2.88
CA LEU A 124 -5.74 6.50 2.38
C LEU A 124 -5.56 6.51 0.85
N CYS A 125 -5.72 5.35 0.21
CA CYS A 125 -5.68 5.24 -1.26
C CYS A 125 -6.96 5.73 -1.97
N GLY A 126 -7.94 6.30 -1.24
CA GLY A 126 -9.21 6.79 -1.81
C GLY A 126 -10.19 5.68 -2.23
N ARG A 127 -9.86 4.41 -2.02
CA ARG A 127 -10.75 3.25 -2.25
C ARG A 127 -11.23 2.66 -0.94
N LEU A 128 -12.27 1.82 -1.01
CA LEU A 128 -12.76 1.06 0.14
C LEU A 128 -11.63 0.28 0.84
N LYS A 129 -11.69 0.27 2.18
CA LYS A 129 -10.73 -0.43 3.05
C LYS A 129 -10.64 -1.91 2.67
N CYS A 130 -9.44 -2.37 2.36
CA CYS A 130 -9.17 -3.77 2.03
C CYS A 130 -9.39 -4.71 3.23
N CYS A 131 -9.27 -4.20 4.45
CA CYS A 131 -9.44 -4.97 5.67
C CYS A 131 -10.93 -5.40 5.86
N LEU A 132 -11.91 -4.67 5.28
CA LEU A 132 -13.33 -5.08 5.27
C LEU A 132 -13.55 -6.46 4.66
N ARG A 133 -12.79 -6.78 3.61
CA ARG A 133 -12.88 -8.10 2.97
C ARG A 133 -12.15 -9.16 3.77
N TYR A 134 -10.99 -8.80 4.33
CA TYR A 134 -10.12 -9.71 5.06
C TYR A 134 -10.77 -10.30 6.31
N GLU A 135 -11.59 -9.51 6.99
CA GLU A 135 -12.31 -9.90 8.21
C GLU A 135 -13.53 -10.78 7.94
N LEU A 136 -14.04 -10.79 6.70
CA LEU A 136 -15.14 -11.66 6.30
C LEU A 136 -14.64 -13.06 5.96
N PRO A 137 -15.50 -14.09 6.07
CA PRO A 137 -15.16 -15.45 5.66
C PRO A 137 -14.67 -15.43 4.20
N ASN A 138 -13.42 -15.84 3.98
CA ASN A 138 -12.91 -16.05 2.64
C ASN A 138 -13.49 -17.37 2.09
N ALA A 139 -13.46 -17.58 0.76
CA ALA A 139 -14.03 -18.79 0.12
C ALA A 139 -13.46 -20.12 0.68
N LYS A 140 -12.37 -20.06 1.45
CA LYS A 140 -11.73 -21.18 2.15
C LYS A 140 -12.23 -21.40 3.59
N GLY A 141 -13.24 -20.67 4.05
CA GLY A 141 -13.78 -20.77 5.42
C GLY A 141 -12.87 -20.23 6.52
N VAL A 142 -11.73 -19.61 6.18
CA VAL A 142 -10.80 -19.02 7.15
C VAL A 142 -11.29 -17.63 7.54
N GLN A 143 -11.64 -17.46 8.81
CA GLN A 143 -11.94 -16.18 9.42
C GLN A 143 -10.65 -15.63 10.04
N HIS A 144 -10.17 -14.51 9.54
CA HIS A 144 -9.06 -13.80 10.18
C HIS A 144 -9.64 -12.89 11.25
N GLY A 145 -9.12 -12.96 12.47
CA GLY A 145 -9.55 -12.10 13.58
C GLY A 145 -9.43 -10.63 13.18
N GLY A 146 -10.57 -9.95 13.10
CA GLY A 146 -10.62 -8.53 12.79
C GLY A 146 -10.16 -7.66 13.96
N CYS A 147 -9.77 -6.44 13.66
CA CYS A 147 -9.26 -5.49 14.67
C CYS A 147 -10.39 -4.83 15.50
N GLY A 148 -11.61 -5.36 15.42
CA GLY A 148 -12.83 -4.73 15.93
C GLY A 148 -13.32 -5.23 17.28
N SER A 149 -12.67 -6.20 17.93
CA SER A 149 -12.96 -6.51 19.33
C SER A 149 -12.10 -5.63 20.23
N GLU A 150 -12.75 -4.81 21.07
CA GLU A 150 -12.13 -3.99 22.12
C GLU A 150 -11.55 -4.82 23.28
N SER A 151 -10.85 -5.90 22.94
CA SER A 151 -10.09 -6.72 23.87
C SER A 151 -8.72 -6.93 23.27
N GLY A 152 -7.78 -6.10 23.72
CA GLY A 152 -6.36 -6.27 23.43
C GLY A 152 -5.90 -7.63 23.90
N CYS A 153 -5.20 -8.33 23.02
CA CYS A 153 -4.36 -9.46 23.37
C CYS A 153 -3.01 -9.26 22.68
N ASP A 154 -2.11 -8.61 23.41
CA ASP A 154 -0.67 -8.64 23.13
C ASP A 154 -0.16 -10.03 23.52
N ASN A 155 -0.20 -10.99 22.59
CA ASN A 155 0.69 -12.15 22.69
C ASN A 155 1.09 -12.67 21.29
N PRO A 156 2.38 -12.84 20.97
CA PRO A 156 2.85 -13.23 19.64
C PRO A 156 2.78 -14.75 19.39
N SER A 157 2.31 -15.53 20.35
CA SER A 157 2.28 -16.99 20.30
C SER A 157 0.84 -17.45 20.13
N GLY A 158 0.50 -17.93 18.93
CA GLY A 158 -0.86 -18.19 18.48
C GLY A 158 -1.73 -19.02 19.42
N CYS A 159 -3.01 -18.65 19.50
CA CYS A 159 -4.03 -19.47 20.14
C CYS A 159 -4.29 -20.71 19.29
N GLY A 160 -3.71 -21.84 19.72
CA GLY A 160 -4.21 -23.16 19.38
C GLY A 160 -5.67 -23.29 19.80
N SER A 161 -6.43 -23.99 18.97
CA SER A 161 -7.83 -24.36 19.20
C SER A 161 -7.98 -25.16 20.50
N GLY A 162 -8.33 -24.48 21.59
CA GLY A 162 -8.66 -25.09 22.88
C GLY A 162 -9.50 -24.11 23.69
N GLY A 163 -10.72 -24.50 24.03
CA GLY A 163 -11.69 -23.64 24.72
C GLY A 163 -11.19 -23.14 26.07
N CYS A 164 -11.58 -21.91 26.42
CA CYS A 164 -11.34 -21.32 27.74
C CYS A 164 -12.22 -22.02 28.78
N GLY A 165 -11.68 -23.07 29.41
CA GLY A 165 -12.20 -23.59 30.67
C GLY A 165 -11.85 -22.64 31.81
N SER A 166 -12.83 -22.35 32.64
CA SER A 166 -12.74 -21.55 33.87
C SER A 166 -11.74 -22.16 34.87
N GLY A 167 -10.54 -21.59 34.97
CA GLY A 167 -9.55 -22.02 35.94
C GLY A 167 -8.31 -21.10 36.03
N GLY A 168 -8.33 -20.18 36.98
CA GLY A 168 -7.16 -19.69 37.73
C GLY A 168 -6.07 -18.90 36.99
N CYS A 169 -6.16 -17.56 37.04
CA CYS A 169 -5.01 -16.67 36.76
C CYS A 169 -4.11 -16.59 37.99
N GLY A 170 -3.08 -17.43 38.05
CA GLY A 170 -2.03 -17.38 39.06
C GLY A 170 -0.83 -16.57 38.60
N SER A 171 -0.71 -15.34 39.14
CA SER A 171 0.54 -14.61 39.40
C SER A 171 1.47 -14.25 38.23
N CYS A 172 1.33 -13.02 37.72
CA CYS A 172 2.44 -12.22 37.19
C CYS A 172 2.38 -10.83 37.81
N GLY A 173 3.37 -10.52 38.65
CA GLY A 173 3.42 -9.32 39.49
C GLY A 173 3.57 -8.02 38.70
N CYS A 174 2.83 -7.00 39.13
CA CYS A 174 2.99 -5.61 38.73
C CYS A 174 4.03 -4.95 39.66
N HIS A 175 4.99 -4.23 39.10
CA HIS A 175 5.73 -3.21 39.83
C HIS A 175 5.41 -1.84 39.24
N ALA A 176 5.27 -0.89 40.17
CA ALA A 176 4.67 0.44 40.02
C ALA A 176 5.48 1.39 39.13
#